data_AF-A0A914YB95-F1
#
_entry.id   AF-A0A914YB95-F1
#
_cell.length_a   1.000
_cell.length_b   1.000
_cell.length_c   1.000
_cell.angle_alpha   90.00
_cell.angle_beta   90.00
_cell.angle_gamma   90.00
#
_symmetry.space_group_name_H-M   'P 1'
#
loop_
_entity.id
_entity.type
_entity.pdbx_description
1 polymer ?
#
loop_
_entity_poly.entity_id
_entity_poly.type
_entity_poly.pdbx_seq_one_letter_code
_entity_poly.pdbx_strand_id
1 'polypeptide(L)'
;MSTWFKLTLIHVWMILLRIHVTLDAAAYNRIRDGILNTLWLDVDKRLELLGAQLNQKLNTTADMRKMNGLYIQTLLEFDEGFLQDDTFLAAAVWRNLYLQRSFDPIH
;
A
#
# COMPACT_ATOMS: atom_id res chain seq x y z
N MET A 1 8.40 -7.27 6.12
CA MET A 1 7.92 -5.89 5.84
C MET A 1 6.86 -5.82 4.74
N SER A 2 7.04 -6.54 3.62
CA SER A 2 6.08 -6.58 2.49
C SER A 2 4.61 -6.75 2.90
N THR A 3 4.30 -7.70 3.79
CA THR A 3 2.92 -8.00 4.20
C THR A 3 2.23 -6.84 4.93
N TRP A 4 2.87 -6.23 5.93
CA TRP A 4 2.29 -5.09 6.65
C TRP A 4 2.04 -3.93 5.70
N PHE A 5 3.03 -3.59 4.86
CA PHE A 5 2.91 -2.46 3.96
C PHE A 5 1.75 -2.64 2.98
N LYS A 6 1.69 -3.78 2.27
CA LYS A 6 0.61 -4.05 1.32
C LYS A 6 -0.76 -4.17 1.97
N LEU A 7 -0.84 -4.70 3.19
CA LEU A 7 -2.08 -4.70 3.97
C LEU A 7 -2.51 -3.27 4.33
N THR A 8 -1.59 -2.40 4.72
CA THR A 8 -1.90 -0.98 4.95
C THR A 8 -2.36 -0.31 3.65
N LEU A 9 -1.73 -0.62 2.51
CA LEU A 9 -2.08 -0.03 1.22
C LEU A 9 -3.52 -0.33 0.78
N ILE A 10 -4.03 -1.56 0.96
CA ILE A 10 -5.43 -1.85 0.62
C ILE A 10 -6.40 -1.03 1.46
N HIS A 11 -6.12 -0.81 2.75
CA HIS A 11 -6.95 0.04 3.60
C HIS A 11 -6.87 1.52 3.19
N VAL A 12 -5.67 2.01 2.91
CA VAL A 12 -5.48 3.38 2.41
C VAL A 12 -6.23 3.57 1.10
N TRP A 13 -6.12 2.65 0.15
CA TRP A 13 -6.84 2.69 -1.11
C TRP A 13 -8.37 2.73 -0.91
N MET A 14 -8.93 1.84 -0.08
CA MET A 14 -10.37 1.85 0.22
C MET A 14 -10.83 3.18 0.84
N ILE A 15 -10.06 3.73 1.77
CA ILE A 15 -10.38 5.02 2.40
C ILE A 15 -10.33 6.14 1.36
N LEU A 16 -9.26 6.23 0.56
CA LEU A 16 -9.08 7.24 -0.48
C LEU A 16 -10.22 7.21 -1.50
N LEU A 17 -10.61 6.02 -1.98
CA LEU A 17 -11.76 5.86 -2.86
C LEU A 17 -13.06 6.33 -2.20
N ARG A 18 -13.31 5.92 -0.94
CA ARG A 18 -14.53 6.28 -0.23
C ARG A 18 -14.67 7.80 -0.05
N ILE A 19 -13.59 8.47 0.35
CA ILE A 19 -13.61 9.92 0.55
C ILE A 19 -13.67 10.70 -0.76
N HIS A 20 -13.09 10.19 -1.84
CA HIS A 20 -13.10 10.82 -3.16
C HIS A 20 -14.53 11.02 -3.69
N VAL A 21 -15.43 10.06 -3.44
CA VAL A 21 -16.84 10.14 -3.85
C VAL A 21 -17.68 11.01 -2.90
N THR A 22 -17.21 11.20 -1.66
CA THR A 22 -18.02 11.84 -0.60
C THR A 22 -17.71 13.33 -0.44
N LEU A 23 -16.48 13.76 -0.72
CA LEU A 23 -15.99 15.10 -0.45
C LEU A 23 -15.79 15.91 -1.74
N ASP A 24 -15.83 17.23 -1.61
CA ASP A 24 -15.34 18.11 -2.67
C ASP A 24 -13.82 17.96 -2.87
N ALA A 25 -13.32 18.43 -4.01
CA ALA A 25 -11.92 18.28 -4.38
C ALA A 25 -10.94 18.91 -3.39
N ALA A 26 -11.28 20.06 -2.77
CA ALA A 26 -10.39 20.73 -1.83
C ALA A 26 -10.31 19.96 -0.50
N ALA A 27 -11.46 19.52 0.02
CA ALA A 27 -11.53 18.69 1.22
C ALA A 27 -10.86 17.31 1.01
N TYR A 28 -11.10 16.68 -0.14
CA TYR A 28 -10.43 15.44 -0.55
C TYR A 28 -8.91 15.59 -0.55
N ASN A 29 -8.37 16.58 -1.26
CA ASN A 29 -6.93 16.79 -1.36
C ASN A 29 -6.30 16.98 0.03
N ARG A 30 -6.92 17.79 0.90
CA ARG A 30 -6.43 18.01 2.26
C ARG A 30 -6.33 16.71 3.08
N ILE A 31 -7.38 15.88 3.04
CA ILE A 31 -7.42 14.63 3.81
C ILE A 31 -6.49 13.59 3.20
N ARG A 32 -6.48 13.46 1.86
CA ARG A 32 -5.54 12.60 1.13
C ARG A 32 -4.10 12.90 1.53
N ASP A 33 -3.71 14.17 1.50
CA ASP A 33 -2.34 14.58 1.83
C ASP A 33 -2.01 14.25 3.29
N GLY A 34 -2.95 14.43 4.22
CA GLY A 34 -2.79 14.03 5.62
C GLY A 34 -2.60 12.52 5.81
N ILE A 35 -3.38 11.69 5.10
CA ILE A 35 -3.25 10.23 5.14
C ILE A 35 -1.91 9.80 4.55
N LEU A 36 -1.55 10.31 3.37
CA LEU A 36 -0.31 9.93 2.68
C LEU A 36 0.94 10.37 3.46
N ASN A 37 0.94 11.58 4.02
CA ASN A 37 2.04 12.05 4.88
C ASN A 37 2.21 11.13 6.11
N THR A 38 1.10 10.73 6.73
CA THR A 38 1.13 9.82 7.89
C THR A 38 1.62 8.43 7.50
N LEU A 39 1.18 7.91 6.35
CA LEU A 39 1.66 6.63 5.81
C LEU A 39 3.19 6.66 5.60
N TRP A 40 3.71 7.69 4.96
CA TRP A 40 5.15 7.79 4.67
C TRP A 40 5.99 7.98 5.94
N LEU A 41 5.47 8.72 6.93
CA LEU A 41 6.10 8.83 8.24
C LEU A 41 6.18 7.48 8.97
N ASP A 42 5.13 6.65 8.89
CA ASP A 42 5.15 5.32 9.50
C ASP A 42 6.12 4.36 8.77
N VAL A 43 6.18 4.45 7.43
CA VAL A 43 7.16 3.69 6.62
C VAL A 43 8.59 4.05 7.03
N ASP A 44 8.92 5.33 7.11
CA ASP A 44 10.27 5.80 7.46
C ASP A 44 10.69 5.30 8.86
N LYS A 45 9.83 5.50 9.87
CA LYS A 45 10.08 5.03 11.24
C LYS A 45 10.26 3.52 11.32
N ARG A 46 9.44 2.75 10.59
CA ARG A 46 9.57 1.28 10.59
C ARG A 46 10.84 0.82 9.88
N LEU A 47 11.26 1.50 8.82
CA LEU A 47 12.53 1.21 8.14
C LEU A 47 13.72 1.52 9.04
N GLU A 48 13.67 2.62 9.80
CA GLU A 48 14.68 2.96 10.80
C GLU A 48 14.78 1.89 11.89
N LEU A 49 13.65 1.48 12.47
CA LEU A 49 13.60 0.44 13.51
C LEU A 49 14.13 -0.92 13.02
N LEU A 50 13.70 -1.35 11.82
CA LEU A 50 14.21 -2.59 11.23
C LEU A 50 15.69 -2.48 10.88
N GLY A 51 16.14 -1.32 10.42
CA GLY A 51 17.53 -1.06 10.13
C GLY A 51 18.40 -1.20 11.39
N ALA A 52 17.95 -0.64 12.51
CA ALA A 52 18.62 -0.80 13.80
C ALA A 52 18.70 -2.28 14.24
N GLN A 53 17.64 -3.07 14.05
CA GLN A 53 17.62 -4.49 14.39
C GLN A 53 18.56 -5.34 13.51
N LEU A 54 18.68 -4.99 12.24
CA LEU A 54 19.50 -5.71 11.27
C LEU A 54 20.92 -5.16 11.15
N ASN A 55 21.24 -4.13 11.94
CA ASN A 55 22.50 -3.38 11.88
C ASN A 55 22.83 -2.89 10.46
N GLN A 56 21.80 -2.40 9.75
CA GLN A 56 21.85 -1.94 8.36
C GLN A 56 21.04 -0.64 8.22
N LYS A 57 21.44 0.25 7.30
CA LYS A 57 20.62 1.43 6.98
C LYS A 57 19.57 1.08 5.93
N LEU A 58 18.30 1.05 6.34
CA LEU A 58 17.17 0.65 5.48
C LEU A 58 16.21 1.80 5.13
N ASN A 59 16.50 3.03 5.58
CA ASN A 59 15.74 4.24 5.25
C ASN A 59 16.48 5.12 4.23
N THR A 60 17.24 4.50 3.32
CA THR A 60 17.94 5.28 2.29
C THR A 60 16.95 5.81 1.25
N THR A 61 17.36 6.80 0.45
CA THR A 61 16.57 7.29 -0.68
C THR A 61 16.20 6.17 -1.66
N ALA A 62 17.06 5.15 -1.82
CA ALA A 62 16.77 4.00 -2.66
C ALA A 62 15.66 3.12 -2.08
N ASP A 63 15.69 2.89 -0.76
CA ASP A 63 14.65 2.14 -0.06
C ASP A 63 13.30 2.85 -0.12
N MET A 64 13.29 4.17 0.13
CA MET A 64 12.07 4.98 0.02
C MET A 64 11.51 4.99 -1.40
N ARG A 65 12.38 5.08 -2.44
CA ARG A 65 11.95 4.96 -3.83
C ARG A 65 11.34 3.59 -4.13
N LYS A 66 11.91 2.51 -3.58
CA LYS A 66 11.38 1.15 -3.73
C LYS A 66 10.00 1.03 -3.09
N MET A 67 9.82 1.57 -1.88
CA MET A 67 8.52 1.59 -1.19
C MET A 67 7.49 2.41 -1.97
N ASN A 68 7.89 3.55 -2.56
CA ASN A 68 7.05 4.33 -3.45
C ASN A 68 6.65 3.58 -4.73
N GLY A 69 7.58 2.84 -5.33
CA GLY A 69 7.28 1.97 -6.47
C GLY A 69 6.22 0.92 -6.13
N LEU A 70 6.34 0.27 -4.97
CA LEU A 70 5.35 -0.69 -4.46
C LEU A 70 3.99 -0.02 -4.18
N TYR A 71 3.99 1.20 -3.64
CA TYR A 71 2.76 1.98 -3.44
C TYR A 71 2.02 2.21 -4.77
N ILE A 72 2.70 2.77 -5.76
CA ILE A 72 2.10 3.07 -7.08
C ILE A 72 1.60 1.80 -7.74
N GLN A 73 2.43 0.75 -7.77
CA GLN A 73 2.06 -0.54 -8.36
C GLN A 73 0.80 -1.12 -7.72
N THR A 74 0.76 -1.17 -6.38
CA THR A 74 -0.35 -1.80 -5.64
C THR A 74 -1.66 -1.04 -5.86
N LEU A 75 -1.63 0.29 -5.82
CA LEU A 75 -2.83 1.10 -6.06
C LEU A 75 -3.35 0.95 -7.50
N LEU A 76 -2.45 0.97 -8.48
CA LEU A 76 -2.82 0.79 -9.88
C LEU A 76 -3.47 -0.58 -10.12
N GLU A 77 -2.91 -1.64 -9.54
CA GLU A 77 -3.49 -2.99 -9.64
C GLU A 77 -4.90 -3.07 -9.02
N PHE A 78 -5.14 -2.36 -7.90
CA PHE A 78 -6.47 -2.31 -7.29
C PHE A 78 -7.45 -1.48 -8.10
N ASP A 79 -7.04 -0.32 -8.63
CA ASP A 79 -7.88 0.50 -9.49
C ASP A 79 -8.28 -0.25 -10.77
N GLU A 80 -7.31 -0.92 -11.43
CA GLU A 80 -7.57 -1.74 -12.61
C GLU A 80 -8.52 -2.90 -12.30
N GLY A 81 -8.29 -3.61 -11.19
CA GLY A 81 -9.15 -4.71 -10.76
C GLY A 81 -10.57 -4.24 -10.44
N PHE A 82 -10.71 -3.11 -9.75
CA PHE A 82 -12.01 -2.54 -9.35
C PHE A 82 -12.82 -2.02 -10.56
N LEU A 83 -12.15 -1.48 -11.58
CA LEU A 83 -12.80 -0.98 -12.79
C LEU A 83 -13.27 -2.08 -13.76
N GLN A 84 -12.79 -3.32 -13.59
CA GLN A 84 -13.14 -4.45 -14.46
C GLN A 84 -14.27 -5.31 -13.87
N ASP A 85 -13.92 -6.37 -13.14
CA ASP A 85 -14.88 -7.29 -12.52
C ASP A 85 -14.34 -7.84 -11.18
N ASP A 86 -15.20 -8.54 -10.44
CA ASP A 86 -14.87 -9.11 -9.13
C ASP A 86 -13.71 -10.13 -9.20
N THR A 87 -13.55 -10.84 -10.32
CA THR A 87 -12.48 -11.82 -10.52
C THR A 87 -11.14 -11.12 -10.68
N PHE A 88 -11.09 -10.01 -11.43
CA PHE A 88 -9.88 -9.20 -11.58
C PHE A 88 -9.50 -8.50 -10.27
N LEU A 89 -10.47 -7.98 -9.52
CA LEU A 89 -10.21 -7.41 -8.20
C LEU A 89 -9.70 -8.49 -7.23
N ALA A 90 -10.33 -9.67 -7.20
CA ALA A 90 -9.86 -10.79 -6.39
C ALA A 90 -8.43 -11.21 -6.78
N ALA A 91 -8.11 -11.24 -8.08
CA ALA A 91 -6.77 -11.54 -8.57
C ALA A 91 -5.74 -10.46 -8.15
N ALA A 92 -6.11 -9.18 -8.16
CA ALA A 92 -5.25 -8.09 -7.68
C ALA A 92 -4.98 -8.21 -6.17
N VAL A 93 -6.01 -8.52 -5.38
CA VAL A 93 -5.87 -8.82 -3.94
C VAL A 93 -4.96 -10.03 -3.72
N TRP A 94 -5.14 -11.09 -4.51
CA TRP A 94 -4.30 -12.29 -4.45
C TRP A 94 -2.82 -11.99 -4.70
N ARG A 95 -2.51 -11.30 -5.82
CA ARG A 95 -1.13 -10.91 -6.18
C ARG A 95 -0.47 -10.04 -5.11
N ASN A 96 -1.23 -9.13 -4.52
CA ASN A 96 -0.67 -8.20 -3.55
C ASN A 96 -0.50 -8.83 -2.17
N LEU A 97 -1.48 -9.56 -1.65
CA LEU A 97 -1.45 -10.02 -0.26
C LEU A 97 -0.93 -11.45 -0.08
N TYR A 98 -1.11 -12.32 -1.09
CA TYR A 98 -0.97 -13.78 -0.92
C TYR A 98 0.07 -14.44 -1.82
N LEU A 99 0.39 -13.90 -3.00
CA LEU A 99 1.29 -14.55 -3.97
C LEU A 99 2.73 -14.80 -3.44
N GLN A 100 3.15 -14.08 -2.40
CA GLN A 100 4.44 -14.32 -1.72
C GLN A 100 4.38 -15.42 -0.65
N ARG A 101 3.22 -16.05 -0.44
CA ARG A 101 3.06 -17.21 0.45
C ARG A 101 2.98 -18.47 -0.39
N SER A 102 3.72 -19.51 0.01
CA SER A 102 3.42 -20.87 -0.42
C SER A 102 2.05 -21.23 0.15
N PHE A 103 0.99 -21.09 -0.63
CA PHE A 103 -0.34 -21.52 -0.23
C PHE A 103 -0.76 -22.69 -1.12
N ASP A 104 -1.06 -23.81 -0.50
CA ASP A 104 -1.78 -24.92 -1.13
C ASP A 104 -3.28 -24.63 -1.00
N PRO A 105 -4.02 -24.34 -2.08
CA PRO A 105 -5.43 -23.96 -1.99
C PRO A 105 -6.38 -25.08 -1.53
N ILE A 106 -5.86 -26.29 -1.32
CA ILE A 106 -6.65 -27.51 -1.17
C ILE A 106 -6.46 -28.15 0.24
N HIS A 107 -5.65 -27.58 1.12
CA HIS A 107 -5.46 -28.06 2.50
C HIS A 107 -5.71 -26.98 3.56
#